data_AF-A0A967Z466-F1
#
_entry.id   AF-A0A967Z466-F1
#
_cell.length_a   1.000
_cell.length_b   1.000
_cell.length_c   1.000
_cell.angle_alpha   90.00
_cell.angle_beta   90.00
_cell.angle_gamma   90.00
#
_symmetry.space_group_name_H-M   'P 1'
#
loop_
_entity.id
_entity.type
_entity.pdbx_description
1 polymer ?
#
loop_
_entity_poly.entity_id
_entity_poly.type
_entity_poly.pdbx_seq_one_letter_code
_entity_poly.pdbx_strand_id
1 'polypeptide(L)'
;MIRPEEIFNSDDELDDEFEDWEGDAYYLEKEDYVGLLKYRKEYAQRRPDDLYAQIRLGEAYNLVGDYQAAIDFCSKFHRRYPKIPDFQHVILDALLLLIVPKMISTGRGGQP
;
A
#
# COMPACT_ATOMS: atom_id res chain seq x y z
N MET A 1 14.88 17.60 4.45
CA MET A 1 14.22 16.30 4.52
C MET A 1 15.20 15.26 4.03
N ILE A 2 15.56 14.28 4.87
CA ILE A 2 16.42 13.16 4.50
C ILE A 2 15.65 12.29 3.50
N ARG A 3 16.34 11.71 2.52
CA ARG A 3 15.68 10.81 1.56
C ARG A 3 15.43 9.46 2.23
N PRO A 4 14.24 8.86 2.11
CA PRO A 4 13.96 7.56 2.77
C PRO A 4 14.94 6.45 2.36
N GLU A 5 15.49 6.51 1.15
CA GLU A 5 16.50 5.57 0.67
C GLU A 5 17.86 5.70 1.38
N GLU A 6 18.18 6.85 1.98
CA GLU A 6 19.45 7.09 2.70
C GLU A 6 19.42 6.46 4.10
N ILE A 7 18.22 6.19 4.62
CA ILE A 7 17.97 5.72 5.98
C ILE A 7 18.13 4.21 6.05
N PHE A 8 17.56 3.50 5.07
CA PHE A 8 17.71 2.05 4.96
C PHE A 8 19.14 1.56 4.70
N ASN A 9 20.02 2.47 4.29
CA ASN A 9 21.43 2.23 3.99
C ASN A 9 22.38 2.73 5.09
N SER A 10 21.85 3.32 6.16
CA SER A 10 22.66 3.79 7.29
C SER A 10 22.76 2.72 8.37
N ASP A 11 23.96 2.54 8.94
CA ASP A 11 24.24 1.62 10.02
C ASP A 11 23.55 2.12 11.30
N ASP A 12 22.34 1.63 11.58
CA ASP A 12 21.49 1.71 12.80
C ASP A 12 21.25 3.09 13.49
N GLU A 13 22.17 4.05 13.44
CA GLU A 13 22.10 5.33 14.18
C GLU A 13 21.06 6.33 13.63
N LEU A 14 20.61 6.21 12.38
CA LEU A 14 19.55 7.08 11.83
C LEU A 14 18.14 6.49 11.95
N ASP A 15 18.00 5.20 12.33
CA ASP A 15 16.68 4.56 12.51
C ASP A 15 15.97 5.14 13.75
N ASP A 16 16.72 5.58 14.76
CA ASP A 16 16.19 6.17 16.00
C ASP A 16 15.70 7.64 15.86
N GLU A 17 16.12 8.35 14.81
CA GLU A 17 15.73 9.76 14.57
C GLU A 17 14.65 9.89 13.48
N PHE A 18 14.34 8.80 12.77
CA PHE A 18 13.38 8.77 11.68
C PHE A 18 12.07 8.09 12.09
N GLU A 19 11.03 8.90 12.27
CA GLU A 19 9.71 8.39 12.59
C GLU A 19 9.10 7.66 11.39
N ASP A 20 8.36 6.57 11.63
CA ASP A 20 7.76 5.71 10.60
C ASP A 20 6.88 6.46 9.56
N TRP A 21 6.40 7.65 9.91
CA TRP A 21 5.58 8.49 9.03
C TRP A 21 6.38 9.36 8.06
N GLU A 22 7.67 9.63 8.33
CA GLU A 22 8.46 10.57 7.51
C GLU A 22 8.72 10.01 6.10
N GLY A 23 8.96 8.70 5.99
CA GLY A 23 9.18 8.04 4.71
C GLY A 23 7.93 8.04 3.83
N ASP A 24 6.80 7.77 4.45
CA ASP A 24 5.49 7.88 3.83
C ASP A 24 5.18 9.32 3.37
N ALA A 25 5.39 10.30 4.24
CA ALA A 25 5.16 11.72 3.92
C ALA A 25 5.98 12.16 2.70
N TYR A 26 7.26 11.77 2.63
CA TYR A 26 8.14 12.13 1.51
C TYR A 26 7.58 11.69 0.14
N TYR A 27 7.11 10.46 0.01
CA TYR A 27 6.58 9.98 -1.28
C TYR A 27 5.15 10.49 -1.54
N LEU A 28 4.32 10.61 -0.50
CA LEU A 28 2.95 11.13 -0.64
C LEU A 28 2.91 12.59 -1.06
N GLU A 29 3.78 13.45 -0.51
CA GLU A 29 3.89 14.86 -0.91
C GLU A 29 4.27 15.04 -2.38
N LYS A 30 4.97 14.06 -2.95
CA LYS A 30 5.40 14.04 -4.35
C LYS A 30 4.45 13.28 -5.26
N GLU A 31 3.41 12.68 -4.69
CA GLU A 31 2.51 11.74 -5.38
C GLU A 31 3.27 10.59 -6.08
N ASP A 32 4.45 10.23 -5.56
CA ASP A 32 5.27 9.13 -6.10
C ASP A 32 4.84 7.79 -5.50
N TYR A 33 3.70 7.29 -5.97
CA TYR A 33 3.14 6.03 -5.47
C TYR A 33 4.00 4.81 -5.79
N VAL A 34 4.80 4.86 -6.86
CA VAL A 34 5.72 3.77 -7.23
C VAL A 34 6.90 3.73 -6.25
N GLY A 35 7.48 4.90 -5.92
CA GLY A 35 8.47 5.04 -4.86
C GLY A 35 7.92 4.59 -3.51
N LEU A 36 6.71 5.01 -3.16
CA LEU A 36 6.03 4.62 -1.92
C LEU A 36 5.85 3.09 -1.82
N LEU A 37 5.43 2.43 -2.91
CA LEU A 37 5.29 0.98 -2.94
C LEU A 37 6.63 0.29 -2.68
N LYS A 38 7.72 0.75 -3.32
CA LYS A 38 9.05 0.19 -3.10
C LYS A 38 9.48 0.35 -1.64
N TYR A 39 9.33 1.56 -1.10
CA TYR A 39 9.66 1.88 0.29
C TYR A 39 8.89 0.99 1.29
N ARG A 40 7.55 0.98 1.21
CA ARG A 40 6.70 0.19 2.11
C ARG A 40 6.97 -1.31 1.97
N LYS A 41 7.36 -1.78 0.78
CA LYS A 41 7.73 -3.19 0.55
C LYS A 41 9.03 -3.57 1.24
N GLU A 42 10.06 -2.74 1.14
CA GLU A 42 11.34 -2.96 1.85
C GLU A 42 11.14 -2.90 3.36
N TYR A 43 10.37 -1.91 3.84
CA TYR A 43 10.02 -1.75 5.26
C TYR A 43 9.28 -3.00 5.80
N ALA A 44 8.23 -3.45 5.11
CA ALA A 44 7.44 -4.62 5.50
C ALA A 44 8.22 -5.94 5.43
N GLN A 45 9.24 -6.04 4.56
CA GLN A 45 10.12 -7.21 4.48
C GLN A 45 11.06 -7.33 5.67
N ARG A 46 11.55 -6.20 6.20
CA ARG A 46 12.37 -6.17 7.42
C ARG A 46 11.53 -6.44 8.68
N ARG A 47 10.24 -6.08 8.65
CA ARG A 47 9.31 -6.21 9.78
C ARG A 47 8.08 -7.07 9.41
N PRO A 48 8.27 -8.39 9.16
CA PRO A 48 7.18 -9.26 8.69
C PRO A 48 6.05 -9.45 9.71
N ASP A 49 6.34 -9.29 11.00
CA ASP A 49 5.37 -9.42 12.09
C ASP A 49 4.65 -8.12 12.42
N ASP A 50 5.10 -6.99 11.87
CA ASP A 50 4.42 -5.70 12.01
C ASP A 50 3.22 -5.63 11.05
N LEU A 51 2.03 -5.91 11.59
CA LEU A 51 0.79 -5.91 10.80
C LEU A 51 0.46 -4.54 10.22
N TYR A 52 0.91 -3.44 10.84
CA TYR A 52 0.71 -2.11 10.31
C TYR A 52 1.54 -1.86 9.06
N ALA A 53 2.81 -2.29 9.06
CA ALA A 53 3.64 -2.31 7.86
C ALA A 53 3.02 -3.14 6.72
N GLN A 54 2.43 -4.29 7.05
CA GLN A 54 1.75 -5.13 6.05
C GLN A 54 0.49 -4.44 5.49
N ILE A 55 -0.31 -3.79 6.34
CA ILE A 55 -1.49 -3.01 5.89
C ILE A 55 -1.06 -1.89 4.94
N ARG A 56 -0.05 -1.11 5.32
CA ARG A 56 0.50 -0.03 4.49
C ARG A 56 1.00 -0.55 3.14
N LEU A 57 1.66 -1.69 3.09
CA LEU A 57 2.06 -2.31 1.82
C LEU A 57 0.83 -2.65 0.95
N GLY A 58 -0.25 -3.18 1.55
CA GLY A 58 -1.52 -3.41 0.87
C GLY A 58 -2.13 -2.15 0.25
N GLU A 59 -2.18 -1.05 1.01
CA GLU A 59 -2.64 0.26 0.52
C GLU A 59 -1.79 0.78 -0.63
N ALA A 60 -0.47 0.58 -0.58
CA ALA A 60 0.43 1.04 -1.64
C ALA A 60 0.15 0.33 -2.97
N TYR A 61 -0.23 -0.95 -2.95
CA TYR A 61 -0.71 -1.65 -4.14
C TYR A 61 -1.97 -1.00 -4.73
N ASN A 62 -2.92 -0.56 -3.89
CA ASN A 62 -4.07 0.20 -4.36
C ASN A 62 -3.67 1.55 -4.97
N LEU A 63 -2.74 2.28 -4.36
CA LEU A 63 -2.30 3.59 -4.83
C LEU A 63 -1.62 3.54 -6.21
N VAL A 64 -0.88 2.47 -6.52
CA VAL A 64 -0.30 2.28 -7.86
C VAL A 64 -1.27 1.66 -8.88
N GLY A 65 -2.50 1.34 -8.47
CA GLY A 65 -3.51 0.73 -9.32
C GLY A 65 -3.38 -0.78 -9.51
N ASP A 66 -2.50 -1.45 -8.76
CA ASP A 66 -2.36 -2.91 -8.79
C ASP A 66 -3.35 -3.56 -7.80
N TYR A 67 -4.64 -3.39 -8.10
CA TYR A 67 -5.72 -3.83 -7.24
C TYR A 67 -5.72 -5.35 -7.04
N GLN A 68 -5.29 -6.12 -8.05
CA GLN A 68 -5.23 -7.57 -7.92
C GLN A 68 -4.14 -8.00 -6.93
N ALA A 69 -2.96 -7.36 -6.98
CA ALA A 69 -1.92 -7.60 -5.99
C ALA A 69 -2.38 -7.22 -4.57
N ALA A 70 -3.08 -6.09 -4.41
CA ALA A 70 -3.65 -5.68 -3.12
C ALA A 70 -4.60 -6.75 -2.55
N ILE A 71 -5.52 -7.25 -3.37
CA ILE A 71 -6.48 -8.30 -2.99
C ILE A 71 -5.73 -9.59 -2.59
N ASP A 72 -4.83 -10.07 -3.43
CA ASP A 72 -4.13 -11.35 -3.21
C ASP A 72 -3.24 -11.29 -1.97
N PHE A 73 -2.58 -10.16 -1.76
CA PHE A 73 -1.70 -9.92 -0.62
C PHE A 73 -2.50 -9.81 0.69
N CYS A 74 -3.46 -8.88 0.78
CA CYS A 74 -4.26 -8.66 1.99
C CYS A 74 -5.15 -9.86 2.33
N SER A 75 -5.58 -10.65 1.34
CA SER A 75 -6.35 -11.88 1.59
C SER A 75 -5.57 -12.93 2.38
N LYS A 76 -4.25 -13.03 2.18
CA LYS A 76 -3.40 -13.95 2.96
C LYS A 76 -3.35 -13.53 4.43
N PHE A 77 -3.21 -12.23 4.69
CA PHE A 77 -3.21 -11.69 6.04
C PHE A 77 -4.58 -11.77 6.70
N HIS A 78 -5.65 -11.43 5.99
CA HIS A 78 -7.01 -11.53 6.51
C HIS A 78 -7.37 -12.96 6.95
N ARG A 79 -6.95 -13.99 6.20
CA ARG A 79 -7.16 -15.40 6.62
C ARG A 79 -6.48 -15.73 7.95
N ARG A 80 -5.31 -15.14 8.23
CA ARG A 80 -4.55 -15.37 9.45
C ARG A 80 -4.99 -14.47 10.61
N TYR A 81 -5.39 -13.24 10.30
CA TYR A 81 -5.79 -12.20 11.24
C TYR A 81 -7.19 -11.66 10.89
N PRO A 82 -8.25 -12.50 10.99
CA PRO A 82 -9.58 -12.14 10.49
C PRO A 82 -10.26 -11.02 11.27
N LYS A 83 -9.75 -10.69 12.47
CA LYS A 83 -10.27 -9.63 13.35
C LYS A 83 -9.64 -8.26 13.11
N ILE A 84 -8.69 -8.14 12.18
CA ILE A 84 -8.09 -6.86 11.81
C ILE A 84 -8.86 -6.30 10.60
N PRO A 85 -9.67 -5.25 10.80
CA PRO A 85 -10.57 -4.75 9.76
C PRO A 85 -9.82 -4.05 8.62
N ASP A 86 -8.61 -3.52 8.87
CA ASP A 86 -7.82 -2.79 7.88
C ASP A 86 -7.51 -3.61 6.63
N PHE A 87 -7.22 -4.91 6.78
CA PHE A 87 -7.05 -5.79 5.62
C PHE A 87 -8.35 -5.91 4.80
N GLN A 88 -9.52 -5.88 5.44
CA GLN A 88 -10.80 -5.89 4.75
C GLN A 88 -11.06 -4.57 4.04
N HIS A 89 -10.70 -3.44 4.66
CA HIS A 89 -10.81 -2.12 4.04
C HIS A 89 -9.95 -2.01 2.78
N VAL A 90 -8.68 -2.44 2.84
CA VAL A 90 -7.80 -2.44 1.67
C VAL A 90 -8.36 -3.31 0.54
N ILE A 91 -8.89 -4.50 0.85
CA ILE A 91 -9.54 -5.37 -0.13
C ILE A 91 -10.80 -4.71 -0.72
N LEU A 92 -11.61 -4.07 0.12
CA LEU A 92 -12.83 -3.40 -0.31
C LEU A 92 -12.52 -2.24 -1.26
N ASP A 93 -11.52 -1.42 -0.94
CA ASP A 93 -11.05 -0.33 -1.79
C ASP A 93 -10.55 -0.87 -3.14
N ALA A 94 -9.74 -1.94 -3.11
CA ALA A 94 -9.25 -2.59 -4.32
C ALA A 94 -10.40 -3.08 -5.21
N LEU A 95 -11.40 -3.73 -4.62
CA LEU A 95 -12.58 -4.23 -5.35
C LEU A 95 -13.41 -3.08 -5.93
N LEU A 96 -13.63 -2.02 -5.17
CA LEU A 96 -14.36 -0.84 -5.63
C LEU A 96 -13.65 -0.21 -6.84
N LEU A 97 -12.33 0.01 -6.73
CA LEU A 97 -11.52 0.60 -7.80
C LEU A 97 -11.36 -0.32 -9.02
N LEU A 98 -11.42 -1.64 -8.85
CA LEU A 98 -11.37 -2.60 -9.95
C LEU A 98 -12.68 -2.65 -10.76
N ILE A 99 -13.83 -2.47 -10.09
CA ILE A 99 -15.16 -2.64 -10.69
C ILE A 99 -15.71 -1.32 -11.26
N VAL A 100 -15.48 -0.18 -10.60
CA VAL A 100 -16.00 1.14 -11.02
C VAL A 100 -15.61 1.53 -12.47
N PRO A 101 -14.36 1.36 -12.92
CA PRO A 101 -13.98 1.67 -14.30
C PRO A 101 -14.76 0.85 -15.34
N LYS A 102 -15.03 -0.43 -15.02
CA LYS A 102 -15.79 -1.33 -15.91
C LYS A 102 -17.25 -0.89 -16.02
N MET A 103 -17.88 -0.48 -14.93
CA MET A 103 -19.31 -0.08 -14.93
C MET A 103 -19.60 1.14 -15.82
N ILE A 104 -18.70 2.12 -15.87
CA ILE A 104 -18.86 3.33 -16.71
C ILE A 104 -18.72 2.99 -18.19
N SER A 105 -17.82 2.07 -18.55
CA SER A 105 -17.61 1.66 -19.95
C SER A 105 -18.78 0.88 -20.57
N THR A 106 -19.53 0.11 -19.77
CA THR A 106 -20.70 -0.66 -20.24
C THR A 106 -22.01 0.13 -20.31
N GLY A 107 -22.02 1.39 -19.84
CA GLY A 107 -23.23 2.23 -19.76
C GLY A 107 -23.56 3.09 -20.99
N ARG A 108 -22.71 3.13 -22.03
CA ARG A 108 -22.95 3.87 -23.28
C ARG A 108 -22.96 2.94 -24.50
N GLY A 109 -23.90 2.01 -24.53
CA GLY A 109 -23.96 0.97 -25.57
C GLY A 109 -25.35 0.61 -26.04
N GLY A 110 -26.32 1.53 -25.98
CA GLY A 110 -27.63 1.24 -26.55
C GLY A 110 -28.61 2.40 -26.50
N GLN A 111 -28.74 3.12 -27.61
CA GLN A 111 -30.03 3.38 -28.24
C GLN A 111 -29.84 3.38 -29.77
N PRO A 112 -30.61 2.58 -30.53
CA PRO A 112 -30.71 2.69 -31.98
C PRO A 112 -31.49 3.95 -32.41
#